data_AF-A0A5M9K9P2-F1
#
_entry.id   AF-A0A5M9K9P2-F1
#
_cell.length_a   1.000
_cell.length_b   1.000
_cell.length_c   1.000
_cell.angle_alpha   90.00
_cell.angle_beta   90.00
_cell.angle_gamma   90.00
#
_symmetry.space_group_name_H-M   'P 1'
#
loop_
_entity.id
_entity.type
_entity.pdbx_description
1 polymer ?
#
loop_
_entity_poly.entity_id
_entity_poly.type
_entity_poly.pdbx_seq_one_letter_code
_entity_poly.pdbx_strand_id
1 'polypeptide(L)'
;MQGVLALTKICYVSGASEILVTAQGMDPFIRSPSSMSSNSNDFSSDPEFQSWLEKLSTTSTKPPASQFASAHQMGTSKMSTRPEDGVVDPKGKVWGTEDLYVSDASVFPSASGVNPMVTNMAISDWISRGIGKELKGEVSDEGLEERARL
;
A
#
# COMPACT_ATOMS: atom_id res chain seq x y z
N MET A 1 -5.19 18.04 -4.95
CA MET A 1 -6.30 17.83 -5.90
C MET A 1 -5.87 17.13 -7.20
N GLN A 2 -4.72 17.46 -7.80
CA GLN A 2 -4.30 16.90 -9.11
C GLN A 2 -4.33 15.36 -9.19
N GLY A 3 -3.87 14.63 -8.16
CA GLY A 3 -3.93 13.17 -8.14
C GLY A 3 -5.36 12.60 -8.20
N VAL A 4 -6.32 13.24 -7.52
CA VAL A 4 -7.73 12.82 -7.57
C VAL A 4 -8.31 13.04 -8.97
N LEU A 5 -8.05 14.20 -9.58
CA LEU A 5 -8.50 14.50 -10.96
C LEU A 5 -7.91 13.53 -11.99
N ALA A 6 -6.67 13.08 -11.81
CA ALA A 6 -6.06 12.08 -12.67
C ALA A 6 -6.73 10.71 -12.49
N LEU A 7 -6.98 10.30 -11.24
CA LEU A 7 -7.66 9.03 -10.94
C LEU A 7 -9.08 8.99 -11.49
N THR A 8 -9.86 10.06 -11.37
CA THR A 8 -11.23 10.10 -11.91
C THR A 8 -11.23 9.99 -13.44
N LYS A 9 -10.28 10.61 -14.13
CA LYS A 9 -10.09 10.43 -15.58
C LYS A 9 -9.74 8.99 -15.94
N ILE A 10 -8.86 8.35 -15.16
CA ILE A 10 -8.53 6.92 -15.37
C ILE A 10 -9.77 6.06 -15.18
N CYS A 11 -10.56 6.27 -14.13
CA CYS A 11 -11.81 5.55 -13.89
C CYS A 11 -12.78 5.73 -15.07
N TYR A 12 -12.97 6.97 -15.55
CA TYR A 12 -13.83 7.26 -16.70
C TYR A 12 -13.37 6.49 -17.95
N VAL A 13 -12.08 6.56 -18.28
CA VAL A 13 -11.50 5.89 -19.46
C VAL A 13 -11.57 4.36 -19.33
N SER A 14 -11.52 3.85 -18.10
CA SER A 14 -11.68 2.43 -17.77
C SER A 14 -13.14 1.95 -17.84
N GLY A 15 -14.08 2.85 -18.19
CA GLY A 15 -15.48 2.51 -18.36
C GLY A 15 -16.32 2.58 -17.08
N ALA A 16 -15.86 3.29 -16.04
CA ALA A 16 -16.63 3.45 -14.80
C ALA A 16 -18.02 4.05 -15.09
N SER A 17 -19.04 3.41 -14.51
CA SER A 17 -20.43 3.86 -14.55
C SER A 17 -20.73 4.95 -13.53
N GLU A 18 -20.01 4.90 -12.42
CA GLU A 18 -20.14 5.81 -11.30
C GLU A 18 -18.75 6.06 -10.72
N ILE A 19 -18.46 7.32 -10.37
CA ILE A 19 -17.19 7.71 -9.77
C ILE A 19 -17.50 8.51 -8.51
N LEU A 20 -17.08 7.97 -7.36
CA LEU A 20 -17.18 8.63 -6.07
C LEU A 20 -15.83 9.22 -5.67
N VAL A 21 -15.86 10.41 -5.08
CA VAL A 21 -14.68 11.07 -4.52
C VAL A 21 -14.93 11.47 -3.07
N THR A 22 -13.93 11.33 -2.21
CA THR A 22 -14.01 11.69 -0.79
C THR A 22 -13.77 13.19 -0.54
N ALA A 23 -14.44 14.03 -1.34
CA ALA A 23 -14.42 15.48 -1.21
C ALA A 23 -15.79 15.97 -0.73
N GLN A 24 -15.82 16.74 0.36
CA GLN A 24 -17.09 17.23 0.93
C GLN A 24 -17.83 18.12 -0.08
N GLY A 25 -19.14 17.86 -0.27
CA GLY A 25 -20.00 18.63 -1.18
C GLY A 25 -19.91 18.21 -2.66
N MET A 26 -19.19 17.12 -2.96
CA MET A 26 -19.18 16.49 -4.27
C MET A 26 -20.16 15.31 -4.31
N ASP A 27 -21.11 15.39 -5.24
CA ASP A 27 -21.96 14.27 -5.60
C ASP A 27 -21.18 13.27 -6.49
N PRO A 28 -21.49 11.97 -6.44
CA PRO A 28 -20.97 11.00 -7.39
C PRO A 28 -21.20 11.46 -8.83
N PHE A 29 -20.21 11.25 -9.70
CA PHE A 29 -20.45 11.36 -11.13
C PHE A 29 -21.14 10.09 -11.60
N ILE A 30 -22.34 10.22 -12.16
CA ILE A 30 -23.09 9.12 -12.78
C ILE A 30 -23.00 9.29 -14.29
N ARG A 31 -22.44 8.30 -14.98
CA ARG A 31 -22.25 8.36 -16.43
C ARG A 31 -23.56 8.09 -17.15
N SER A 32 -23.93 8.96 -18.09
CA SER A 32 -25.18 8.80 -18.84
C SER A 32 -25.16 7.53 -19.72
N PRO A 33 -26.31 6.86 -19.94
CA PRO A 33 -26.41 5.70 -20.83
C PRO A 33 -25.97 6.00 -22.28
N SER A 34 -26.18 7.24 -22.74
CA SER A 34 -25.70 7.74 -24.03
C SER A 34 -24.18 7.80 -24.09
N SER A 35 -23.51 8.28 -23.03
CA SER A 35 -22.04 8.33 -22.98
C SER A 35 -21.43 6.92 -22.90
N MET A 36 -22.11 5.97 -22.27
CA MET A 36 -21.66 4.57 -22.19
C MET A 36 -21.77 3.79 -23.50
N SER A 37 -22.76 4.10 -24.34
CA SER A 37 -22.99 3.39 -25.60
C SER A 37 -22.06 3.86 -26.73
N SER A 38 -21.37 4.98 -26.54
CA SER A 38 -20.29 5.39 -27.44
C SER A 38 -19.06 4.51 -27.21
N ASN A 39 -18.49 3.93 -28.26
CA ASN A 39 -17.21 3.19 -28.17
C ASN A 39 -16.01 4.10 -27.85
N SER A 40 -16.21 5.41 -27.73
CA SER A 40 -15.19 6.38 -27.34
C SER A 40 -15.25 6.63 -25.83
N ASN A 41 -14.29 6.09 -25.10
CA ASN A 41 -14.04 6.49 -23.70
C ASN A 41 -13.31 7.85 -23.60
N ASP A 42 -13.53 8.73 -24.57
CA ASP A 42 -12.94 10.07 -24.62
C ASP A 42 -13.73 11.04 -23.76
N PHE A 43 -13.22 11.28 -22.56
CA PHE A 43 -13.81 12.20 -21.59
C PHE A 43 -13.87 13.65 -22.07
N SER A 44 -13.09 14.05 -23.08
CA SER A 44 -13.08 15.44 -23.57
C SER A 44 -14.36 15.79 -24.33
N SER A 45 -15.06 14.75 -24.82
CA SER A 45 -16.35 14.86 -25.51
C SER A 45 -17.58 14.82 -24.59
N ASP A 46 -17.37 14.56 -23.29
CA ASP A 46 -18.44 14.43 -22.29
C ASP A 46 -18.58 15.73 -21.47
N PRO A 47 -19.53 16.62 -21.82
CA PRO A 47 -19.69 17.91 -21.13
C PRO A 47 -20.13 17.76 -19.67
N GLU A 48 -20.87 16.71 -19.33
CA GLU A 48 -21.31 16.45 -17.94
C GLU A 48 -20.09 16.12 -17.09
N PHE A 49 -19.20 15.27 -17.60
CA PHE A 49 -17.97 14.92 -16.91
C PHE A 49 -17.01 16.12 -16.81
N GLN A 50 -16.89 16.95 -17.86
CA GLN A 50 -16.06 18.16 -17.80
C GLN A 50 -16.56 19.15 -16.73
N SER A 51 -17.87 19.40 -16.68
CA SER A 51 -18.48 20.25 -15.65
C SER A 51 -18.24 19.71 -14.25
N TRP A 52 -18.39 18.39 -14.06
CA TRP A 52 -18.10 17.72 -12.80
C TRP A 52 -16.62 17.82 -12.40
N LEU A 53 -15.68 17.68 -13.35
CA LEU A 53 -14.24 17.87 -13.11
C LEU A 53 -13.90 19.31 -12.70
N GLU A 54 -14.54 20.31 -13.29
CA GLU A 54 -14.35 21.71 -12.93
C GLU A 54 -14.81 21.98 -11.49
N LYS A 55 -16.00 21.49 -11.12
CA LYS A 55 -16.50 21.53 -9.73
C LYS A 55 -15.54 20.83 -8.77
N LEU A 56 -15.04 19.65 -9.13
CA LEU A 56 -14.07 18.92 -8.32
C LEU A 56 -12.76 19.70 -8.15
N SER A 57 -12.26 20.34 -9.21
CA SER A 57 -10.99 21.07 -9.20
C SER A 57 -10.98 22.27 -8.25
N THR A 58 -12.15 22.87 -8.03
CA THR A 58 -12.35 24.03 -7.16
C THR A 58 -12.78 23.66 -5.73
N THR A 59 -13.08 22.38 -5.48
CA THR A 59 -13.49 21.90 -4.16
C THR A 59 -12.32 21.93 -3.17
N SER A 60 -12.57 22.47 -1.97
CA SER A 60 -11.56 22.57 -0.93
C SER A 60 -11.14 21.19 -0.42
N THR A 61 -9.83 20.94 -0.35
CA THR A 61 -9.25 19.78 0.34
C THR A 61 -8.68 20.14 1.70
N LYS A 62 -8.87 21.38 2.18
CA LYS A 62 -8.34 21.81 3.48
C LYS A 62 -9.19 21.21 4.59
N PRO A 63 -8.59 20.78 5.72
CA PRO A 63 -9.36 20.34 6.88
C PRO A 63 -10.42 21.38 7.27
N PRO A 64 -11.66 20.95 7.59
CA PRO A 64 -12.13 19.56 7.73
C PRO A 64 -12.71 18.94 6.44
N ALA A 65 -12.64 19.61 5.29
CA ALA A 65 -13.40 19.28 4.08
C ALA A 65 -12.92 18.01 3.33
N SER A 66 -11.77 17.46 3.69
CA SER A 66 -11.29 16.19 3.14
C SER A 66 -10.59 15.39 4.23
N GLN A 67 -11.01 14.14 4.41
CA GLN A 67 -10.37 13.18 5.30
C GLN A 67 -9.32 12.41 4.50
N PHE A 68 -8.05 12.67 4.79
CA PHE A 68 -6.94 11.85 4.29
C PHE A 68 -6.61 10.79 5.36
N ALA A 69 -7.28 9.64 5.27
CA ALA A 69 -7.01 8.51 6.13
C ALA A 69 -6.26 7.42 5.36
N SER A 70 -5.33 6.76 6.04
CA SER A 70 -4.68 5.56 5.55
C SER A 70 -4.47 4.61 6.73
N ALA A 71 -4.71 3.33 6.50
CA ALA A 71 -4.33 2.24 7.39
C ALA A 71 -3.12 1.46 6.85
N HIS A 72 -2.38 2.04 5.89
CA HIS A 72 -1.28 1.40 5.16
C HIS A 72 0.09 2.03 5.51
N GLN A 73 0.35 2.25 6.79
CA GLN A 73 1.63 2.70 7.31
C GLN A 73 2.64 1.57 7.12
N MET A 74 3.73 1.86 6.43
CA MET A 74 4.74 0.86 6.05
C MET A 74 6.12 1.51 5.88
N GLY A 75 7.17 0.71 6.01
CA GLY A 75 8.55 1.13 5.71
C GLY A 75 9.32 1.86 6.81
N THR A 76 8.81 1.92 8.05
CA THR A 76 9.50 2.57 9.18
C THR A 76 10.73 1.82 9.69
N SER A 77 10.81 0.51 9.45
CA SER A 77 11.95 -0.36 9.76
C SER A 77 12.42 -1.07 8.49
N LYS A 78 12.68 -0.27 7.46
CA LYS A 78 12.93 -0.68 6.07
C LYS A 78 13.89 -1.87 5.94
N MET A 79 13.47 -2.89 5.20
CA MET A 79 14.31 -4.01 4.76
C MET A 79 15.31 -3.56 3.69
N SER A 80 16.55 -4.05 3.81
CA SER A 80 17.68 -3.61 2.97
C SER A 80 18.68 -4.74 2.80
N THR A 81 19.50 -4.66 1.74
CA THR A 81 20.62 -5.60 1.53
C THR A 81 21.91 -5.17 2.23
N ARG A 82 21.96 -3.92 2.72
CA ARG A 82 23.10 -3.36 3.45
C ARG A 82 22.62 -2.58 4.68
N PRO A 83 23.35 -2.63 5.81
CA PRO A 83 22.94 -1.99 7.06
C PRO A 83 22.82 -0.46 6.96
N GLU A 84 23.55 0.20 6.07
CA GLU A 84 23.45 1.65 5.87
C GLU A 84 22.16 2.10 5.17
N ASP A 85 21.39 1.19 4.55
CA ASP A 85 20.22 1.53 3.73
C ASP A 85 18.87 1.21 4.39
N GLY A 86 18.88 0.64 5.60
CA GLY A 86 17.69 0.17 6.31
C GLY A 86 17.95 -0.32 7.72
N VAL A 87 16.93 -0.92 8.33
CA VAL A 87 16.93 -1.37 9.73
C VAL A 87 17.08 -2.88 9.84
N VAL A 88 16.47 -3.61 8.89
CA VAL A 88 16.53 -5.08 8.86
C VAL A 88 17.14 -5.60 7.56
N ASP A 89 17.70 -6.79 7.64
CA ASP A 89 18.16 -7.56 6.49
C ASP A 89 16.98 -8.23 5.73
N PRO A 90 17.23 -8.92 4.59
CA PRO A 90 16.18 -9.59 3.83
C PRO A 90 15.48 -10.78 4.54
N LYS A 91 15.97 -11.17 5.73
CA LYS A 91 15.35 -12.17 6.60
C LYS A 91 14.54 -11.53 7.74
N GLY A 92 14.48 -10.21 7.80
CA GLY A 92 13.81 -9.46 8.86
C GLY A 92 14.64 -9.32 10.14
N LYS A 93 15.91 -9.72 10.15
CA LYS A 93 16.80 -9.59 11.31
C LYS A 93 17.30 -8.15 11.42
N VAL A 94 17.25 -7.58 12.62
CA VAL A 94 17.74 -6.22 12.85
C VAL A 94 19.26 -6.20 12.77
N TRP A 95 19.80 -5.31 11.94
CA TRP A 95 21.24 -5.18 11.76
C TRP A 95 21.96 -4.86 13.08
N GLY A 96 23.11 -5.51 13.30
CA GLY A 96 23.92 -5.28 14.50
C GLY A 96 23.34 -5.87 15.79
N THR A 97 22.35 -6.76 15.69
CA THR A 97 21.73 -7.43 16.85
C THR A 97 21.71 -8.95 16.68
N GLU A 98 21.59 -9.64 17.80
CA GLU A 98 21.36 -11.09 17.86
C GLU A 98 19.90 -11.33 18.21
N ASP A 99 19.29 -12.32 17.54
CA ASP A 99 17.93 -12.84 17.78
C ASP A 99 16.77 -11.83 17.84
N LEU A 100 16.94 -10.65 17.23
CA LEU A 100 15.89 -9.63 17.12
C LEU A 100 15.40 -9.52 15.67
N TYR A 101 14.09 -9.71 15.48
CA TYR A 101 13.44 -9.71 14.18
C TYR A 101 12.23 -8.77 14.15
N VAL A 102 11.94 -8.20 12.98
CA VAL A 102 10.72 -7.42 12.72
C VAL A 102 9.94 -8.07 11.60
N SER A 103 8.65 -8.30 11.81
CA SER A 103 7.80 -9.10 10.89
C SER A 103 6.41 -8.46 10.71
N ASP A 104 6.38 -7.27 10.13
CA ASP A 104 5.15 -6.53 9.81
C ASP A 104 5.36 -5.55 8.63
N ALA A 105 4.41 -4.64 8.38
CA ALA A 105 4.50 -3.66 7.29
C ALA A 105 5.69 -2.69 7.39
N SER A 106 6.29 -2.51 8.56
CA SER A 106 7.42 -1.61 8.75
C SER A 106 8.64 -2.02 7.91
N VAL A 107 8.76 -3.30 7.53
CA VAL A 107 9.91 -3.78 6.76
C VAL A 107 9.83 -3.51 5.25
N PHE A 108 8.72 -2.97 4.74
CA PHE A 108 8.60 -2.68 3.31
C PHE A 108 9.75 -1.78 2.82
N PRO A 109 10.44 -2.13 1.72
CA PRO A 109 11.48 -1.27 1.16
C PRO A 109 10.97 0.10 0.69
N SER A 110 9.69 0.16 0.28
CA SER A 110 8.99 1.36 -0.15
C SER A 110 7.47 1.18 -0.04
N ALA A 111 6.71 2.26 -0.18
CA ALA A 111 5.26 2.19 -0.27
C ALA A 111 4.84 1.32 -1.48
N SER A 112 3.93 0.36 -1.26
CA SER A 112 3.46 -0.55 -2.32
C SER A 112 2.43 0.08 -3.27
N GLY A 113 1.76 1.16 -2.83
CA GLY A 113 0.65 1.79 -3.55
C GLY A 113 -0.66 0.97 -3.55
N VAL A 114 -0.68 -0.20 -2.90
CA VAL A 114 -1.83 -1.12 -2.83
C VAL A 114 -2.08 -1.56 -1.38
N ASN A 115 -3.19 -2.26 -1.14
CA ASN A 115 -3.47 -2.82 0.18
C ASN A 115 -2.36 -3.83 0.57
N PRO A 116 -1.64 -3.63 1.69
CA PRO A 116 -0.50 -4.45 2.04
C PRO A 116 -0.87 -5.77 2.71
N MET A 117 -2.15 -6.05 3.00
CA MET A 117 -2.57 -7.21 3.82
C MET A 117 -1.94 -8.54 3.37
N VAL A 118 -2.05 -8.89 2.08
CA VAL A 118 -1.50 -10.16 1.57
C VAL A 118 0.03 -10.15 1.57
N THR A 119 0.63 -9.00 1.26
CA THR A 119 2.10 -8.84 1.29
C THR A 119 2.64 -8.94 2.71
N ASN A 120 1.95 -8.39 3.72
CA ASN A 120 2.29 -8.58 5.13
C ASN A 120 2.26 -10.06 5.53
N MET A 121 1.20 -10.79 5.15
CA MET A 121 1.11 -12.22 5.43
C MET A 121 2.28 -12.99 4.79
N ALA A 122 2.63 -12.67 3.54
CA ALA A 122 3.75 -13.28 2.84
C ALA A 122 5.10 -12.97 3.49
N ILE A 123 5.32 -11.72 3.91
CA ILE A 123 6.52 -11.31 4.64
C ILE A 123 6.61 -12.07 5.97
N SER A 124 5.52 -12.17 6.73
CA SER A 124 5.53 -12.88 8.01
C SER A 124 5.74 -14.39 7.84
N ASP A 125 5.17 -15.01 6.82
CA ASP A 125 5.45 -16.41 6.49
C ASP A 125 6.92 -16.61 6.10
N TRP A 126 7.49 -15.71 5.29
CA TRP A 126 8.90 -15.76 4.89
C TRP A 126 9.85 -15.66 6.09
N ILE A 127 9.66 -14.66 6.94
CA ILE A 127 10.52 -14.39 8.11
C ILE A 127 10.39 -15.53 9.13
N SER A 128 9.17 -15.97 9.44
CA SER A 128 8.95 -17.07 10.40
C SER A 128 9.58 -18.39 9.96
N ARG A 129 9.56 -18.72 8.64
CA ARG A 129 10.27 -19.88 8.09
C ARG A 129 11.79 -19.73 8.19
N GLY A 130 12.32 -18.53 8.00
CA GLY A 130 13.73 -18.21 8.19
C GLY A 130 14.17 -18.51 9.62
N ILE A 131 13.47 -17.92 10.59
CA ILE A 131 13.69 -18.16 12.03
C ILE A 131 13.60 -19.65 12.35
N GLY A 132 12.56 -20.34 11.87
CA GLY A 132 12.38 -21.77 12.10
C GLY A 132 13.50 -22.65 11.52
N LYS A 133 14.19 -22.21 10.47
CA LYS A 133 15.38 -22.90 9.94
C LYS A 133 16.62 -22.61 10.77
N GLU A 134 16.80 -21.37 11.20
CA GLU A 134 17.94 -20.94 12.03
C GLU A 134 17.91 -21.66 13.39
N LEU A 135 16.75 -21.65 14.06
CA LEU A 135 16.55 -22.40 15.31
C LEU A 135 16.77 -23.91 15.16
N LYS A 136 16.42 -24.51 14.02
CA LYS A 136 16.68 -25.94 13.77
C LYS A 136 18.15 -26.23 13.48
N GLY A 137 18.85 -25.28 12.85
CA GLY A 137 20.29 -25.36 12.61
C GLY A 137 21.10 -25.20 13.90
N GLU A 138 20.62 -24.40 14.85
CA GLU A 138 21.19 -24.30 16.20
C GLU A 138 20.94 -25.54 17.07
N VAL A 139 19.93 -26.34 16.72
CA VAL A 139 19.59 -27.62 17.38
C VAL A 139 20.28 -28.82 16.69
N SER A 140 21.43 -28.61 16.04
CA SER A 140 22.35 -29.71 15.72
C SER A 140 23.35 -29.92 16.87
N ASP A 141 23.49 -31.18 17.33
CA ASP A 141 24.31 -31.79 18.39
C ASP A 141 25.04 -30.91 19.44
N GLU A 142 25.76 -29.85 19.06
CA GLU A 142 26.43 -28.93 19.99
C GLU A 142 25.46 -28.14 20.90
N GLY A 143 24.33 -27.69 20.36
CA GLY A 143 23.33 -26.91 21.13
C GLY A 143 22.53 -27.74 22.14
N LEU A 144 22.45 -29.06 21.94
CA LEU A 144 21.80 -29.99 22.87
C LEU A 144 22.70 -30.29 24.07
N GLU A 145 24.01 -30.38 23.90
CA GLU A 145 24.96 -30.59 25.00
C GLU A 145 25.05 -29.38 25.94
N GLU A 146 25.00 -28.16 25.41
CA GLU A 146 25.13 -26.95 26.23
C GLU A 146 23.85 -26.68 27.05
N ARG A 147 22.66 -26.95 26.48
CA ARG A 147 21.37 -26.81 27.19
C ARG A 147 21.09 -27.93 28.19
N ALA A 148 21.74 -29.09 28.06
CA ALA A 148 21.64 -30.19 29.01
C ALA A 148 22.60 -30.06 30.21
N ARG A 149 23.50 -29.06 30.20
CA ARG A 149 24.46 -28.77 31.29
C ARG A 149 24.02 -27.66 32.25
N LEU A 150 22.85 -27.07 32.04
CA LEU A 150 22.17 -26.15 32.97
C LEU A 150 20.97 -26.85 33.62
#